data_AF-A0A955DPI4-F1
#
_entry.id   AF-A0A955DPI4-F1
#
_cell.length_a   1.000
_cell.length_b   1.000
_cell.length_c   1.000
_cell.angle_alpha   90.00
_cell.angle_beta   90.00
_cell.angle_gamma   90.00
#
_symmetry.space_group_name_H-M   'P 1'
#
loop_
_entity.id
_entity.type
_entity.pdbx_description
1 polymer ?
#
loop_
_entity_poly.entity_id
_entity_poly.type
_entity_poly.pdbx_seq_one_letter_code
_entity_poly.pdbx_strand_id
1 'polypeptide(L)'
;MPTVSVFDMFKIGVGPSSSHTLGPWRIVQRFLRELAEAPGLDSIRHLSFDLMGSLALTGRGHATDKALCLALLGQQPETVDVAAIDAMVRQLAADRTIMLGDRSIAFDPAVDIRFLRNERHPGHANAIRARAQTSDGVIERVYYSVGGGFIVAEGEPDDLAPDRPMPPHPVRFGQDLLQHCIANDCPVSEIVLANECFWQPESDVRAQLLHIWHCMRESIKRGCRIEGVLPGGLDVKRRAPGFLRDIVPEIERDDIEYLTRTIRAAGLPFEQLVRVISCFAIAVNEENAAMGRVV
;
A
#
# COMPACT_ATOMS: atom_id res chain seq x y z
N MET A 1 -1.17 16.40 -19.56
CA MET A 1 -2.32 15.64 -19.02
C MET A 1 -1.73 14.46 -18.29
N PRO A 2 -2.17 14.19 -17.05
CA PRO A 2 -1.66 13.06 -16.29
C PRO A 2 -1.88 11.75 -17.06
N THR A 3 -0.86 10.89 -17.08
CA THR A 3 -0.90 9.57 -17.74
C THR A 3 -0.80 8.48 -16.69
N VAL A 4 -1.65 7.46 -16.80
CA VAL A 4 -1.72 6.36 -15.85
C VAL A 4 -1.01 5.14 -16.43
N SER A 5 -0.10 4.56 -15.65
CA SER A 5 0.54 3.28 -15.92
C SER A 5 -0.18 2.14 -15.20
N VAL A 6 -0.05 0.91 -15.69
CA VAL A 6 -0.46 -0.30 -14.97
C VAL A 6 0.14 -0.38 -13.57
N PHE A 7 1.35 0.15 -13.36
CA PHE A 7 2.05 0.17 -12.07
C PHE A 7 1.51 1.26 -11.12
N ASP A 8 0.75 2.21 -11.64
CA ASP A 8 0.00 3.17 -10.83
C ASP A 8 -1.30 2.57 -10.27
N MET A 9 -1.85 1.58 -10.97
CA MET A 9 -3.08 0.88 -10.58
C MET A 9 -2.78 -0.29 -9.63
N PHE A 10 -1.75 -1.08 -9.94
CA PHE A 10 -1.37 -2.26 -9.16
C PHE A 10 -0.10 -1.97 -8.36
N LYS A 11 -0.26 -1.65 -7.07
CA LYS A 11 0.84 -1.28 -6.19
C LYS A 11 0.99 -2.31 -5.08
N ILE A 12 2.15 -2.93 -5.01
CA ILE A 12 2.50 -3.76 -3.86
C ILE A 12 2.56 -2.88 -2.62
N GLY A 13 1.95 -3.33 -1.53
CA GLY A 13 1.93 -2.60 -0.29
C GLY A 13 1.52 -3.48 0.88
N VAL A 14 1.13 -2.81 1.97
CA VAL A 14 0.64 -3.45 3.18
C VAL A 14 -0.77 -2.96 3.45
N GLY A 15 -1.66 -3.90 3.80
CA GLY A 15 -3.02 -3.58 4.19
C GLY A 15 -3.09 -2.86 5.55
N PRO A 16 -4.30 -2.51 6.04
CA PRO A 16 -5.59 -2.84 5.44
C PRO A 16 -6.13 -1.82 4.43
N SER A 17 -5.50 -0.64 4.27
CA SER A 17 -6.09 0.44 3.50
C SER A 17 -5.07 1.23 2.68
N SER A 18 -5.34 1.41 1.39
CA SER A 18 -4.50 2.28 0.55
C SER A 18 -4.56 3.75 0.98
N SER A 19 -5.70 4.22 1.50
CA SER A 19 -5.90 5.63 1.89
C SER A 19 -5.57 5.92 3.36
N HIS A 20 -5.66 4.92 4.23
CA HIS A 20 -5.43 5.07 5.67
C HIS A 20 -4.16 4.35 6.16
N THR A 21 -3.52 3.54 5.33
CA THR A 21 -2.24 2.88 5.64
C THR A 21 -1.16 3.32 4.66
N LEU A 22 -1.29 2.97 3.37
CA LEU A 22 -0.25 3.24 2.37
C LEU A 22 -0.05 4.74 2.12
N GLY A 23 -1.13 5.50 1.98
CA GLY A 23 -1.07 6.95 1.80
C GLY A 23 -0.36 7.67 2.96
N PRO A 24 -0.80 7.50 4.22
CA PRO A 24 -0.13 8.06 5.38
C PRO A 24 1.34 7.66 5.52
N TRP A 25 1.69 6.41 5.20
CA TRP A 25 3.09 5.97 5.15
C TRP A 25 3.90 6.79 4.14
N ARG A 26 3.38 6.94 2.92
CA ARG A 26 4.01 7.71 1.85
C ARG A 26 4.10 9.20 2.17
N ILE A 27 3.11 9.75 2.89
CA ILE A 27 3.13 11.14 3.37
C ILE A 27 4.34 11.37 4.27
N VAL A 28 4.57 10.48 5.25
CA VAL A 28 5.72 10.60 6.14
C VAL A 28 7.03 10.47 5.36
N GLN A 29 7.15 9.48 4.47
CA GLN A 29 8.35 9.32 3.64
C GLN A 29 8.62 10.55 2.78
N ARG A 30 7.58 11.15 2.20
CA ARG A 30 7.68 12.38 1.43
C ARG A 30 8.15 13.54 2.29
N PHE A 31 7.53 13.74 3.45
CA PHE A 31 7.92 14.81 4.39
C PHE A 31 9.38 14.65 4.85
N LEU A 32 9.82 13.44 5.18
CA LEU A 32 11.22 13.19 5.56
C LEU A 32 12.21 13.49 4.43
N ARG A 33 11.86 13.17 3.17
CA ARG A 33 12.69 13.56 2.00
C ARG A 33 12.76 15.07 1.83
N GLU A 34 11.63 15.77 1.92
CA GLU A 34 11.59 17.23 1.82
C GLU A 34 12.43 17.90 2.94
N LEU A 35 12.42 17.34 4.15
CA LEU A 35 13.29 17.80 5.24
C LEU A 35 14.78 17.52 4.99
N ALA A 36 15.11 16.40 4.35
CA ALA A 36 16.50 16.06 4.01
C ALA A 36 17.08 16.93 2.89
N GLU A 37 16.23 17.41 1.97
CA GLU A 37 16.61 18.34 0.91
C GLU A 37 16.66 19.80 1.38
N ALA A 38 15.93 20.13 2.46
CA ALA A 38 15.93 21.46 3.04
C ALA A 38 17.20 21.71 3.88
N PRO A 39 17.76 22.94 3.85
CA PRO A 39 18.82 23.32 4.78
C PRO A 39 18.26 23.28 6.21
N GLY A 40 19.06 22.77 7.15
CA GLY A 40 18.66 22.70 8.56
C GLY A 40 18.11 21.35 9.02
N LEU A 41 18.34 20.25 8.28
CA LEU A 41 18.11 18.90 8.80
C LEU A 41 18.72 18.73 10.20
N ASP A 42 19.91 19.31 10.42
CA ASP A 42 20.63 19.30 11.69
C ASP A 42 20.00 20.17 12.81
N SER A 43 19.12 21.11 12.48
CA SER A 43 18.44 21.93 13.49
C SER A 43 17.14 21.29 13.97
N ILE A 44 16.62 20.26 13.28
CA ILE A 44 15.40 19.57 13.68
C ILE A 44 15.59 18.87 15.02
N ARG A 45 14.67 19.13 15.95
CA ARG A 45 14.64 18.58 17.31
C ARG A 45 13.47 17.67 17.59
N HIS A 46 12.38 17.80 16.83
CA HIS A 46 11.14 17.10 17.10
C HIS A 46 10.26 17.04 15.86
N LEU A 47 9.53 15.93 15.69
CA LEU A 47 8.54 15.73 14.63
C LEU A 47 7.17 15.47 15.25
N SER A 48 6.11 16.00 14.65
CA SER A 48 4.73 15.67 15.03
C SER A 48 3.81 15.58 13.82
N PHE A 49 2.77 14.75 13.95
CA PHE A 49 1.80 14.46 12.89
C PHE A 49 0.38 14.57 13.43
N ASP A 50 -0.38 15.49 12.85
CA ASP A 50 -1.78 15.74 13.18
C ASP A 50 -2.68 15.13 12.11
N LEU A 51 -3.42 14.09 12.47
CA LEU A 51 -4.38 13.42 11.62
C LEU A 51 -5.76 14.03 11.80
N MET A 52 -6.40 14.41 10.71
CA MET A 52 -7.69 15.11 10.72
C MET A 52 -8.75 14.36 9.90
N GLY A 53 -10.03 14.68 10.12
CA GLY A 53 -11.14 14.11 9.36
C GLY A 53 -11.27 12.58 9.46
N SER A 54 -11.48 11.90 8.34
CA SER A 54 -11.69 10.44 8.31
C SER A 54 -10.47 9.66 8.80
N LEU A 55 -9.25 10.15 8.56
CA LEU A 55 -8.02 9.58 9.11
C LEU A 55 -8.04 9.60 10.64
N ALA A 56 -8.48 10.70 11.26
CA ALA A 56 -8.57 10.82 12.71
C ALA A 56 -9.60 9.85 13.31
N LEU A 57 -10.71 9.63 12.60
CA LEU A 57 -11.85 8.84 13.08
C LEU A 57 -11.59 7.34 12.99
N THR A 58 -11.03 6.87 11.85
CA THR A 58 -10.91 5.44 11.56
C THR A 58 -9.48 4.94 11.51
N GLY A 59 -8.48 5.84 11.61
CA GLY A 59 -7.09 5.49 11.34
C GLY A 59 -6.50 4.43 12.27
N ARG A 60 -6.92 4.37 13.54
CA ARG A 60 -6.48 3.28 14.44
C ARG A 60 -6.94 1.89 13.96
N GLY A 61 -8.16 1.78 13.46
CA GLY A 61 -8.67 0.52 12.87
C GLY A 61 -7.98 0.18 11.56
N HIS A 62 -7.49 1.18 10.84
CA HIS A 62 -6.72 1.03 9.60
C HIS A 62 -5.20 1.07 9.79
N ALA A 63 -4.72 0.98 11.04
CA ALA A 63 -3.31 0.97 11.38
C ALA A 63 -2.50 2.18 10.86
N THR A 64 -3.11 3.36 10.77
CA THR A 64 -2.45 4.59 10.33
C THR A 64 -1.29 4.99 11.24
N ASP A 65 -1.45 4.83 12.56
CA ASP A 65 -0.38 5.06 13.53
C ASP A 65 0.83 4.14 13.29
N LYS A 66 0.58 2.84 13.06
CA LYS A 66 1.63 1.89 12.69
C LYS A 66 2.32 2.28 11.39
N ALA A 67 1.57 2.69 10.38
CA ALA A 67 2.11 3.14 9.10
C ALA A 67 3.06 4.34 9.25
N LEU A 68 2.67 5.35 10.06
CA LEU A 68 3.53 6.48 10.40
C LEU A 68 4.81 6.02 11.11
N CYS A 69 4.70 5.13 12.10
CA CYS A 69 5.84 4.57 12.81
C CYS A 69 6.82 3.86 11.87
N LEU A 70 6.32 2.99 10.99
CA LEU A 70 7.15 2.22 10.07
C LEU A 70 7.87 3.14 9.06
N ALA A 71 7.20 4.19 8.60
CA ALA A 71 7.83 5.21 7.76
C ALA A 71 8.98 5.93 8.47
N LEU A 72 8.79 6.31 9.75
CA LEU A 72 9.83 6.94 10.57
C LEU A 72 11.00 5.99 10.90
N LEU A 73 10.74 4.69 10.93
CA LEU A 73 11.76 3.64 11.05
C LEU A 73 12.45 3.31 9.71
N GLY A 74 12.19 4.09 8.65
CA GLY A 74 12.80 3.92 7.33
C GLY A 74 12.29 2.71 6.54
N GLN A 75 11.23 2.05 7.00
CA GLN A 75 10.66 0.88 6.32
C GLN A 75 9.92 1.30 5.03
N GLN A 76 9.92 0.41 4.04
CA GLN A 76 9.21 0.59 2.78
C GLN A 76 7.95 -0.29 2.75
N PRO A 77 6.77 0.23 2.36
CA PRO A 77 5.55 -0.56 2.24
C PRO A 77 5.68 -1.77 1.30
N GLU A 78 6.54 -1.66 0.29
CA GLU A 78 6.75 -2.69 -0.73
C GLU A 78 7.65 -3.84 -0.21
N THR A 79 8.55 -3.58 0.75
CA THR A 79 9.58 -4.56 1.18
C THR A 79 9.63 -4.86 2.67
N VAL A 80 8.94 -4.11 3.54
CA VAL A 80 8.92 -4.33 5.01
C VAL A 80 8.61 -5.78 5.38
N ASP A 81 9.32 -6.37 6.34
CA ASP A 81 8.92 -7.67 6.86
C ASP A 81 7.61 -7.54 7.66
N VAL A 82 6.51 -8.03 7.06
CA VAL A 82 5.17 -7.92 7.64
C VAL A 82 5.03 -8.68 8.96
N ALA A 83 5.81 -9.75 9.17
CA ALA A 83 5.81 -10.50 10.43
C ALA A 83 6.46 -9.71 11.57
N ALA A 84 7.40 -8.81 11.26
CA ALA A 84 8.13 -8.01 12.23
C ALA A 84 7.42 -6.69 12.59
N ILE A 85 6.37 -6.27 11.87
CA ILE A 85 5.75 -4.95 12.02
C ILE A 85 5.36 -4.66 13.47
N ASP A 86 4.64 -5.57 14.11
CA ASP A 86 4.18 -5.36 15.48
C ASP A 86 5.33 -5.28 16.49
N ALA A 87 6.43 -5.98 16.24
CA ALA A 87 7.63 -5.89 17.07
C ALA A 87 8.33 -4.53 16.87
N MET A 88 8.50 -4.08 15.62
CA MET A 88 9.09 -2.78 15.29
C MET A 88 8.31 -1.62 15.93
N VAL A 89 6.98 -1.62 15.84
CA VAL A 89 6.14 -0.56 16.42
C VAL A 89 6.23 -0.57 17.95
N ARG A 90 6.22 -1.75 18.59
CA ARG A 90 6.41 -1.85 20.05
C ARG A 90 7.78 -1.36 20.50
N GLN A 91 8.82 -1.68 19.73
CA GLN A 91 10.18 -1.23 20.03
C GLN A 91 10.28 0.29 19.94
N LEU A 92 9.75 0.91 18.88
CA LEU A 92 9.71 2.38 18.78
C LEU A 92 8.94 3.02 19.96
N ALA A 93 7.81 2.43 20.37
CA ALA A 93 7.04 2.94 21.50
C ALA A 93 7.78 2.83 22.85
N ALA A 94 8.69 1.87 22.98
CA ALA A 94 9.54 1.69 24.15
C ALA A 94 10.75 2.64 24.13
N ASP A 95 11.44 2.70 22.99
CA ASP A 95 12.66 3.49 22.82
C ASP A 95 12.36 5.00 22.78
N ARG A 96 11.20 5.38 22.23
CA ARG A 96 10.76 6.77 22.04
C ARG A 96 11.77 7.64 21.29
N THR A 97 12.46 7.02 20.33
CA THR A 97 13.47 7.68 19.51
C THR A 97 13.39 7.20 18.07
N ILE A 98 13.67 8.10 17.14
CA ILE A 98 13.81 7.80 15.71
C ILE A 98 15.15 8.35 15.20
N MET A 99 15.61 7.81 14.08
CA MET A 99 16.81 8.29 13.39
C MET A 99 16.42 9.25 12.27
N LEU A 100 17.05 10.42 12.25
CA LEU A 100 16.93 11.41 11.18
C LEU A 100 18.34 11.71 10.65
N GLY A 101 18.67 11.13 9.49
CA GLY A 101 20.05 10.98 9.07
C GLY A 101 20.81 10.14 10.10
N ASP A 102 21.98 10.62 10.54
CA ASP A 102 22.82 9.94 11.53
C ASP A 102 22.47 10.31 12.99
N ARG A 103 21.37 11.03 13.21
CA ARG A 103 21.05 11.61 14.52
C ARG A 103 19.79 10.99 15.10
N SER A 104 19.86 10.67 16.39
CA SER A 104 18.69 10.23 17.16
C SER A 104 17.93 11.46 17.68
N ILE A 105 16.62 11.50 17.46
CA ILE A 105 15.72 12.50 18.04
C ILE A 105 14.60 11.82 18.82
N ALA A 106 14.10 12.50 19.85
CA ALA A 106 12.97 12.01 20.63
C ALA A 106 11.68 12.02 19.79
N PHE A 107 10.96 10.91 19.84
CA PHE A 107 9.65 10.74 19.22
C PHE A 107 8.85 9.71 20.00
N ASP A 108 7.78 10.15 20.66
CA ASP A 108 6.82 9.28 21.34
C ASP A 108 5.57 9.13 20.47
N PRO A 109 5.35 7.96 19.83
CA PRO A 109 4.17 7.75 19.00
C PRO A 109 2.84 8.03 19.68
N ALA A 110 2.75 7.93 21.01
CA ALA A 110 1.51 8.17 21.75
C ALA A 110 1.18 9.68 21.88
N VAL A 111 2.20 10.53 21.81
CA VAL A 111 2.08 12.00 21.96
C VAL A 111 2.17 12.70 20.61
N ASP A 112 3.07 12.23 19.75
CA ASP A 112 3.48 12.93 18.54
C ASP A 112 2.63 12.55 17.32
N ILE A 113 1.86 11.47 17.42
CA ILE A 113 0.83 11.08 16.44
C ILE A 113 -0.55 11.41 17.04
N ARG A 114 -1.13 12.54 16.62
CA ARG A 114 -2.35 13.09 17.23
C ARG A 114 -3.55 12.88 16.32
N PHE A 115 -4.55 12.15 16.82
CA PHE A 115 -5.83 11.94 16.13
C PHE A 115 -6.82 13.04 16.49
N LEU A 116 -6.87 14.11 15.71
CA LEU A 116 -7.71 15.28 15.93
C LEU A 116 -9.14 15.03 15.43
N ARG A 117 -9.90 14.22 16.18
CA ARG A 117 -11.24 13.72 15.77
C ARG A 117 -12.29 14.80 15.51
N ASN A 118 -12.11 15.98 16.10
CA ASN A 118 -13.02 17.11 15.97
C ASN A 118 -12.55 18.13 14.91
N GLU A 119 -11.38 17.92 14.31
CA GLU A 119 -10.81 18.82 13.33
C GLU A 119 -10.93 18.24 11.91
N ARG A 120 -11.15 19.15 10.95
CA ARG A 120 -11.24 18.84 9.53
C ARG A 120 -10.41 19.86 8.77
N HIS A 121 -9.76 19.40 7.72
CA HIS A 121 -9.08 20.28 6.80
C HIS A 121 -10.02 20.61 5.62
N PRO A 122 -10.08 21.87 5.14
CA PRO A 122 -10.95 22.24 4.03
C PRO A 122 -10.55 21.57 2.70
N GLY A 123 -9.28 21.21 2.53
CA GLY A 123 -8.79 20.62 1.28
C GLY A 123 -9.20 19.16 1.05
N HIS A 124 -9.17 18.31 2.09
CA HIS A 124 -9.55 16.90 1.95
C HIS A 124 -9.89 16.25 3.30
N ALA A 125 -10.75 15.22 3.28
CA ALA A 125 -11.17 14.51 4.50
C ALA A 125 -10.07 13.63 5.13
N ASN A 126 -9.06 13.24 4.35
CA ASN A 126 -7.90 12.48 4.80
C ASN A 126 -6.67 13.38 4.80
N ALA A 127 -6.57 14.28 5.77
CA ALA A 127 -5.47 15.24 5.87
C ALA A 127 -4.51 14.87 7.01
N ILE A 128 -3.21 15.06 6.75
CA ILE A 128 -2.13 14.97 7.74
C ILE A 128 -1.36 16.29 7.70
N ARG A 129 -1.30 16.99 8.83
CA ARG A 129 -0.38 18.11 9.03
C ARG A 129 0.89 17.58 9.70
N ALA A 130 2.00 17.60 8.98
CA ALA A 130 3.30 17.18 9.45
C ALA A 130 4.14 18.40 9.83
N ARG A 131 4.81 18.35 10.99
CA ARG A 131 5.61 19.46 11.51
C ARG A 131 6.97 18.97 11.99
N ALA A 132 8.00 19.76 11.68
CA ALA A 132 9.33 19.62 12.21
C ALA A 132 9.69 20.90 12.99
N GLN A 133 9.95 20.74 14.29
CA GLN A 133 10.45 21.82 15.13
C GLN A 133 11.96 21.94 14.93
N THR A 134 12.44 23.13 14.58
CA THR A 134 13.87 23.45 14.49
C THR A 134 14.28 24.43 15.59
N SER A 135 15.57 24.76 15.67
CA SER A 135 16.05 25.87 16.52
C SER A 135 15.48 27.23 16.11
N ASP A 136 15.13 27.39 14.84
CA ASP A 136 14.83 28.70 14.23
C ASP A 136 13.34 28.87 13.94
N GLY A 137 12.53 27.83 14.13
CA GLY A 137 11.09 27.87 13.90
C GLY A 137 10.45 26.50 13.71
N VAL A 138 9.35 26.48 12.94
CA VAL A 138 8.59 25.27 12.62
C VAL A 138 8.45 25.17 11.11
N ILE A 139 8.84 24.01 10.56
CA ILE A 139 8.53 23.65 9.19
C ILE A 139 7.23 22.85 9.23
N GLU A 140 6.19 23.37 8.59
CA GLU A 140 4.86 22.74 8.51
C GLU A 140 4.48 22.45 7.06
N ARG A 141 3.93 21.26 6.82
CA ARG A 141 3.32 20.87 5.55
C ARG A 141 2.03 20.10 5.81
N VAL A 142 1.04 20.34 4.96
CA VAL A 142 -0.22 19.58 4.95
C VAL A 142 -0.25 18.70 3.72
N TYR A 143 -0.62 17.44 3.90
CA TYR A 143 -0.77 16.47 2.83
C TYR A 143 -2.14 15.80 2.89
N TYR A 144 -2.62 15.35 1.73
CA TYR A 144 -3.86 14.63 1.59
C TYR A 144 -3.62 13.22 1.05
N SER A 145 -4.26 12.21 1.64
CA SER A 145 -4.33 10.88 1.04
C SER A 145 -5.63 10.73 0.24
N VAL A 146 -5.49 10.73 -1.08
CA VAL A 146 -6.59 10.91 -2.05
C VAL A 146 -7.09 9.58 -2.67
N GLY A 147 -6.51 8.44 -2.26
CA GLY A 147 -6.92 7.10 -2.68
C GLY A 147 -5.86 6.37 -3.50
N GLY A 148 -5.93 5.04 -3.61
CA GLY A 148 -4.98 4.24 -4.39
C GLY A 148 -3.49 4.37 -3.97
N GLY A 149 -3.23 4.83 -2.74
CA GLY A 149 -1.87 5.14 -2.26
C GLY A 149 -1.27 6.41 -2.86
N PHE A 150 -2.06 7.24 -3.54
CA PHE A 150 -1.65 8.57 -3.99
C PHE A 150 -1.78 9.59 -2.86
N ILE A 151 -0.88 10.57 -2.92
CA ILE A 151 -0.77 11.64 -1.94
C ILE A 151 -0.50 12.95 -2.69
N VAL A 152 -1.01 14.05 -2.16
CA VAL A 152 -0.79 15.39 -2.70
C VAL A 152 -0.48 16.34 -1.53
N ALA A 153 0.43 17.29 -1.73
CA ALA A 153 0.65 18.34 -0.75
C ALA A 153 -0.38 19.48 -0.95
N GLU A 154 -0.69 20.21 0.11
CA GLU A 154 -1.52 21.39 -0.01
C GLU A 154 -0.90 22.42 -0.96
N GLY A 155 -1.72 22.92 -1.89
CA GLY A 155 -1.28 23.87 -2.92
C GLY A 155 -0.75 23.21 -4.19
N GLU A 156 -0.57 21.88 -4.21
CA GLU A 156 -0.31 21.14 -5.43
C GLU A 156 -1.60 20.86 -6.19
N PRO A 157 -1.55 20.81 -7.54
CA PRO A 157 -2.67 20.29 -8.31
C PRO A 157 -2.94 18.83 -7.91
N ASP A 158 -4.21 18.44 -7.90
CA ASP A 158 -4.67 17.07 -7.61
C ASP A 158 -4.42 16.12 -8.80
N ASP A 159 -3.26 16.27 -9.45
CA ASP A 159 -2.82 15.39 -10.51
C ASP A 159 -2.33 14.09 -9.88
N LEU A 160 -3.25 13.14 -9.76
CA LEU A 160 -3.04 11.83 -9.14
C LEU A 160 -1.95 11.01 -9.83
N ALA A 161 -1.67 11.26 -11.12
CA ALA A 161 -0.67 10.50 -11.87
C ALA A 161 0.56 11.36 -12.18
N PRO A 162 1.77 10.75 -12.23
CA PRO A 162 2.98 11.47 -12.61
C PRO A 162 2.83 12.14 -13.97
N ASP A 163 3.45 13.30 -14.14
CA ASP A 163 3.58 13.94 -15.45
C ASP A 163 4.59 13.17 -16.29
N ARG A 164 4.13 12.10 -16.97
CA ARG A 164 4.93 11.34 -17.93
C ARG A 164 4.64 11.81 -19.35
N PRO A 165 5.64 11.70 -20.27
CA PRO A 165 5.41 11.99 -21.68
C PRO A 165 4.28 11.12 -22.24
N MET A 166 3.48 11.68 -23.16
CA MET A 166 2.34 11.00 -23.77
C MET A 166 2.79 9.74 -24.54
N PRO A 167 2.19 8.56 -24.29
CA PRO A 167 2.59 7.33 -24.95
C PRO A 167 2.09 7.28 -26.41
N PRO A 168 2.60 6.36 -27.24
CA PRO A 168 2.29 6.29 -28.69
C PRO A 168 0.82 6.01 -29.01
N HIS A 169 0.10 5.29 -28.14
CA HIS A 169 -1.31 4.97 -28.31
C HIS A 169 -2.14 5.52 -27.14
N PRO A 170 -2.30 6.85 -27.02
CA PRO A 170 -3.02 7.43 -25.90
C PRO A 170 -4.49 7.02 -25.92
N VAL A 171 -5.03 6.67 -24.76
CA VAL A 171 -6.41 6.20 -24.58
C VAL A 171 -7.09 7.11 -23.57
N ARG A 172 -8.11 7.85 -24.01
CA ARG A 172 -8.98 8.64 -23.12
C ARG A 172 -10.35 7.98 -22.96
N PHE A 173 -10.85 7.36 -24.02
CA PHE A 173 -12.13 6.66 -24.08
C PHE A 173 -11.94 5.24 -24.61
N GLY A 174 -12.89 4.36 -24.31
CA GLY A 174 -12.85 2.97 -24.82
C GLY A 174 -12.78 2.89 -26.35
N GLN A 175 -13.34 3.88 -27.06
CA GLN A 175 -13.28 3.96 -28.52
C GLN A 175 -11.85 4.19 -29.04
N ASP A 176 -11.02 4.97 -28.34
CA ASP A 176 -9.62 5.20 -28.72
C ASP A 176 -8.85 3.87 -28.68
N LEU A 177 -9.06 3.08 -27.63
CA LEU A 177 -8.43 1.78 -27.47
C LEU A 177 -8.83 0.82 -28.61
N LEU A 178 -10.12 0.77 -28.94
CA LEU A 178 -10.60 -0.05 -30.07
C LEU A 178 -10.00 0.42 -31.40
N GLN A 179 -9.93 1.73 -31.62
CA GLN A 179 -9.33 2.30 -32.83
C GLN A 179 -7.85 1.92 -32.95
N HIS A 180 -7.08 1.99 -31.86
CA HIS A 180 -5.69 1.56 -31.85
C HIS A 180 -5.54 0.06 -32.12
N CYS A 181 -6.38 -0.78 -31.50
CA CYS A 181 -6.34 -2.24 -31.74
C CYS A 181 -6.62 -2.57 -33.22
N ILE A 182 -7.65 -1.96 -33.82
CA ILE A 182 -8.02 -2.18 -35.22
C ILE A 182 -6.92 -1.65 -36.16
N ALA A 183 -6.38 -0.46 -35.90
CA ALA A 183 -5.36 0.14 -36.74
C ALA A 183 -4.02 -0.61 -36.73
N ASN A 184 -3.71 -1.31 -35.64
CA ASN A 184 -2.45 -2.06 -35.48
C ASN A 184 -2.64 -3.58 -35.61
N ASP A 185 -3.87 -4.06 -35.89
CA ASP A 185 -4.23 -5.49 -35.95
C ASP A 185 -3.70 -6.30 -34.74
N CYS A 186 -3.94 -5.80 -33.53
CA CYS A 186 -3.39 -6.37 -32.30
C CYS A 186 -4.42 -6.37 -31.15
N PRO A 187 -4.27 -7.26 -30.15
CA PRO A 187 -5.11 -7.27 -28.97
C PRO A 187 -4.81 -6.07 -28.04
N VAL A 188 -5.76 -5.76 -27.16
CA VAL A 188 -5.63 -4.71 -26.12
C VAL A 188 -4.31 -4.80 -25.34
N SER A 189 -3.87 -6.01 -25.02
CA SER A 189 -2.63 -6.24 -24.26
C SER A 189 -1.39 -5.72 -24.96
N GLU A 190 -1.35 -5.74 -26.30
CA GLU A 190 -0.21 -5.23 -27.07
C GLU A 190 -0.21 -3.71 -27.12
N ILE A 191 -1.38 -3.07 -27.22
CA ILE A 191 -1.49 -1.60 -27.09
C ILE A 191 -1.04 -1.14 -25.70
N VAL A 192 -1.50 -1.81 -24.64
CA VAL A 192 -1.10 -1.48 -23.27
C VAL A 192 0.40 -1.73 -23.07
N LEU A 193 0.95 -2.84 -23.57
CA LEU A 193 2.38 -3.12 -23.50
C LEU A 193 3.20 -2.09 -24.26
N ALA A 194 2.80 -1.71 -25.47
CA ALA A 194 3.48 -0.69 -26.27
C ALA A 194 3.51 0.67 -25.55
N ASN A 195 2.42 1.05 -24.88
CA ASN A 195 2.37 2.26 -24.07
C ASN A 195 3.29 2.19 -22.83
N GLU A 196 3.36 1.07 -22.13
CA GLU A 196 4.29 0.90 -21.00
C GLU A 196 5.76 0.87 -21.47
N CYS A 197 6.03 0.22 -22.60
CA CYS A 197 7.35 0.12 -23.21
C CYS A 197 7.90 1.47 -23.70
N PHE A 198 7.04 2.48 -23.79
CA PHE A 198 7.46 3.85 -24.11
C PHE A 198 8.21 4.52 -22.95
N TRP A 199 7.90 4.15 -21.70
CA TRP A 199 8.55 4.74 -20.52
C TRP A 199 9.72 3.91 -20.00
N GLN A 200 9.78 2.62 -20.33
CA GLN A 200 10.79 1.69 -19.82
C GLN A 200 10.93 0.46 -20.73
N PRO A 201 12.05 -0.29 -20.67
CA PRO A 201 12.24 -1.48 -21.48
C PRO A 201 11.18 -2.57 -21.25
N GLU A 202 10.82 -3.32 -22.30
CA GLU A 202 9.84 -4.41 -22.20
C GLU A 202 10.22 -5.47 -21.16
N SER A 203 11.52 -5.77 -21.03
CA SER A 203 12.05 -6.69 -20.00
C SER A 203 11.64 -6.25 -18.61
N ASP A 204 11.69 -4.95 -18.33
CA ASP A 204 11.44 -4.36 -17.02
C ASP A 204 9.93 -4.31 -16.75
N VAL A 205 9.13 -3.99 -17.77
CA VAL A 205 7.65 -4.08 -17.69
C VAL A 205 7.24 -5.51 -17.32
N ARG A 206 7.74 -6.51 -18.06
CA ARG A 206 7.40 -7.92 -17.83
C ARG A 206 7.86 -8.41 -16.46
N ALA A 207 9.08 -8.04 -16.05
CA ALA A 207 9.60 -8.40 -14.73
C ALA A 207 8.74 -7.83 -13.60
N GLN A 208 8.34 -6.56 -13.69
CA GLN A 208 7.48 -5.91 -12.69
C GLN A 208 6.07 -6.52 -12.66
N LEU A 209 5.46 -6.81 -13.80
CA LEU A 209 4.16 -7.49 -13.87
C LEU A 209 4.21 -8.90 -13.24
N LEU A 210 5.29 -9.65 -13.51
CA LEU A 210 5.50 -10.96 -12.89
C LEU A 210 5.73 -10.84 -11.38
N HIS A 211 6.41 -9.79 -10.92
CA HIS A 211 6.59 -9.54 -9.49
C HIS A 211 5.25 -9.24 -8.79
N ILE A 212 4.40 -8.41 -9.39
CA ILE A 212 3.03 -8.15 -8.91
C ILE A 212 2.23 -9.45 -8.83
N TRP A 213 2.25 -10.24 -9.91
CA TRP A 213 1.57 -11.53 -9.97
C TRP A 213 2.04 -12.49 -8.88
N HIS A 214 3.35 -12.58 -8.67
CA HIS A 214 3.94 -13.39 -7.61
C HIS A 214 3.49 -12.91 -6.22
N CYS A 215 3.43 -11.59 -5.99
CA CYS A 215 2.95 -11.03 -4.72
C CYS A 215 1.48 -11.38 -4.45
N MET A 216 0.60 -11.25 -5.45
CA MET A 216 -0.81 -11.65 -5.35
C MET A 216 -0.96 -13.13 -4.98
N ARG A 217 -0.20 -13.98 -5.66
CA ARG A 217 -0.16 -15.43 -5.43
C ARG A 217 0.33 -15.80 -4.02
N GLU A 218 1.38 -15.15 -3.56
CA GLU A 218 1.90 -15.35 -2.21
C GLU A 218 0.93 -14.86 -1.13
N SER A 219 0.16 -13.80 -1.39
CA SER A 219 -0.92 -13.35 -0.51
C SER A 219 -2.03 -14.41 -0.39
N ILE A 220 -2.47 -14.99 -1.51
CA ILE A 220 -3.42 -16.12 -1.51
C ILE A 220 -2.88 -17.27 -0.67
N LYS A 221 -1.61 -17.67 -0.90
CA LYS A 221 -0.97 -18.77 -0.17
C LYS A 221 -0.99 -18.54 1.34
N ARG A 222 -0.55 -17.36 1.79
CA ARG A 222 -0.52 -16.99 3.21
C ARG A 222 -1.92 -16.97 3.82
N GLY A 223 -2.87 -16.29 3.18
CA GLY A 223 -4.24 -16.19 3.69
C GLY A 223 -4.95 -17.54 3.78
N CYS A 224 -4.64 -18.46 2.88
CA CYS A 224 -5.14 -19.83 2.92
C CYS A 224 -4.51 -20.72 4.01
N ARG A 225 -3.47 -20.24 4.70
CA ARG A 225 -2.75 -21.00 5.74
C ARG A 225 -2.90 -20.41 7.13
N ILE A 226 -2.79 -19.10 7.23
CA ILE A 226 -2.76 -18.40 8.52
C ILE A 226 -4.14 -18.50 9.16
N GLU A 227 -4.19 -19.19 10.29
CA GLU A 227 -5.39 -19.28 11.13
C GLU A 227 -5.42 -18.14 12.15
N GLY A 228 -6.52 -18.08 12.92
CA GLY A 228 -6.66 -17.16 14.04
C GLY A 228 -7.76 -16.12 13.82
N VAL A 229 -7.66 -15.03 14.58
CA VAL A 229 -8.64 -13.94 14.62
C VAL A 229 -8.01 -12.70 14.02
N LEU A 230 -8.76 -12.00 13.17
CA LEU A 230 -8.32 -10.75 12.56
C LEU A 230 -8.19 -9.64 13.62
N PRO A 231 -7.23 -8.73 13.47
CA PRO A 231 -7.11 -7.57 14.35
C PRO A 231 -8.31 -6.62 14.17
N GLY A 232 -8.46 -5.66 15.10
CA GLY A 232 -9.52 -4.64 15.04
C GLY A 232 -10.67 -4.83 16.03
N GLY A 233 -10.63 -5.86 16.87
CA GLY A 233 -11.53 -5.99 18.04
C GLY A 233 -12.95 -6.49 17.73
N LEU A 234 -13.20 -6.99 16.50
CA LEU A 234 -14.49 -7.53 16.08
C LEU A 234 -14.60 -9.07 16.22
N ASP A 235 -13.57 -9.73 16.75
CA ASP A 235 -13.49 -11.19 16.92
C ASP A 235 -13.78 -12.00 15.64
N VAL A 236 -13.38 -11.46 14.48
CA VAL A 236 -13.62 -12.09 13.18
C VAL A 236 -12.58 -13.17 12.95
N LYS A 237 -12.99 -14.44 12.96
CA LYS A 237 -12.13 -15.58 12.64
C LYS A 237 -11.77 -15.61 11.14
N ARG A 238 -10.52 -15.96 10.85
CA ARG A 238 -10.08 -16.30 9.49
C ARG A 238 -10.77 -17.57 9.02
N ARG A 239 -11.29 -17.56 7.79
CA ARG A 239 -12.10 -18.63 7.19
C ARG A 239 -11.42 -19.30 6.01
N ALA A 240 -10.52 -18.60 5.31
CA ALA A 240 -9.87 -19.16 4.13
C ALA A 240 -9.14 -20.50 4.41
N PRO A 241 -8.42 -20.70 5.53
CA PRO A 241 -7.78 -21.99 5.79
C PRO A 241 -8.76 -23.15 5.92
N GLY A 242 -9.91 -22.93 6.56
CA GLY A 242 -10.96 -23.94 6.67
C GLY A 242 -11.58 -24.27 5.32
N PHE A 243 -11.87 -23.25 4.51
CA PHE A 243 -12.44 -23.44 3.17
C PHE A 243 -11.50 -24.21 2.25
N LEU A 244 -10.19 -23.95 2.32
CA LEU A 244 -9.23 -24.67 1.52
C LEU A 244 -9.14 -26.14 1.95
N ARG A 245 -9.13 -26.44 3.25
CA ARG A 245 -9.12 -27.83 3.76
C ARG A 245 -10.32 -28.65 3.29
N ASP A 246 -11.50 -28.04 3.18
CA ASP A 246 -12.70 -28.72 2.67
C ASP A 246 -12.56 -29.15 1.20
N ILE A 247 -11.71 -28.47 0.43
CA ILE A 247 -11.52 -28.69 -1.01
C ILE A 247 -10.29 -29.56 -1.27
N VAL A 248 -9.20 -29.26 -0.57
CA VAL A 248 -7.90 -29.95 -0.65
C VAL A 248 -7.44 -30.24 0.78
N PRO A 249 -7.73 -31.45 1.31
CA PRO A 249 -7.49 -31.78 2.72
C PRO A 249 -6.02 -31.71 3.14
N GLU A 250 -5.09 -31.99 2.23
CA GLU A 250 -3.66 -32.04 2.51
C GLU A 250 -2.86 -31.16 1.54
N ILE A 251 -2.14 -30.19 2.10
CA ILE A 251 -1.17 -29.37 1.37
C ILE A 251 0.19 -29.56 2.01
N GLU A 252 0.94 -30.51 1.48
CA GLU A 252 2.22 -30.98 2.04
C GLU A 252 3.35 -29.94 1.97
N ARG A 253 3.25 -28.94 1.08
CA ARG A 253 4.36 -28.03 0.76
C ARG A 253 3.98 -26.57 0.84
N ASP A 254 4.83 -25.76 1.46
CA ASP A 254 4.68 -24.29 1.51
C ASP A 254 5.04 -23.58 0.20
N ASP A 255 4.33 -23.94 -0.86
CA ASP A 255 4.62 -23.51 -2.21
C ASP A 255 3.33 -23.22 -2.99
N ILE A 256 3.26 -22.05 -3.63
CA ILE A 256 2.05 -21.62 -4.36
C ILE A 256 1.89 -22.38 -5.66
N GLU A 257 2.97 -22.83 -6.29
CA GLU A 257 2.90 -23.68 -7.48
C GLU A 257 2.35 -25.07 -7.14
N TYR A 258 2.77 -25.64 -6.01
CA TYR A 258 2.22 -26.88 -5.49
C TYR A 258 0.72 -26.77 -5.21
N LEU A 259 0.29 -25.71 -4.51
CA LEU A 259 -1.12 -25.44 -4.25
C LEU A 259 -1.92 -25.35 -5.56
N THR A 260 -1.42 -24.58 -6.52
CA THR A 260 -2.08 -24.38 -7.82
C THR A 260 -2.22 -25.70 -8.59
N ARG A 261 -1.16 -26.51 -8.62
CA ARG A 261 -1.18 -27.83 -9.27
C ARG A 261 -2.12 -28.80 -8.58
N THR A 262 -2.15 -28.81 -7.25
CA THR A 262 -3.01 -29.71 -6.47
C THR A 262 -4.49 -29.43 -6.74
N ILE A 263 -4.89 -28.15 -6.72
CA ILE A 263 -6.27 -27.74 -7.04
C ILE A 263 -6.65 -28.13 -8.47
N ARG A 264 -5.76 -27.93 -9.45
CA ARG A 264 -6.00 -28.31 -10.84
C ARG A 264 -6.13 -29.84 -11.02
N ALA A 265 -5.28 -30.60 -10.34
CA ALA A 265 -5.27 -32.06 -10.41
C ALA A 265 -6.48 -32.70 -9.71
N ALA A 266 -7.11 -32.00 -8.77
CA ALA A 266 -8.26 -32.51 -8.02
C ALA A 266 -9.52 -32.70 -8.89
N GLY A 267 -9.56 -32.20 -10.13
CA GLY A 267 -10.69 -32.42 -11.04
C GLY A 267 -12.03 -31.91 -10.50
N LEU A 268 -12.00 -30.78 -9.79
CA LEU A 268 -13.14 -30.27 -9.02
C LEU A 268 -14.35 -29.97 -9.92
N PRO A 269 -15.58 -30.31 -9.50
CA PRO A 269 -16.80 -29.87 -10.19
C PRO A 269 -16.95 -28.35 -10.10
N PHE A 270 -17.76 -27.77 -10.99
CA PHE A 270 -17.94 -26.32 -11.11
C PHE A 270 -18.29 -25.62 -9.78
N GLU A 271 -19.19 -26.22 -8.98
CA GLU A 271 -19.57 -25.68 -7.68
C GLU A 271 -18.39 -25.55 -6.71
N GLN A 272 -17.47 -26.52 -6.71
CA GLN A 272 -16.26 -26.47 -5.89
C GLN A 272 -15.23 -25.49 -6.46
N LEU A 273 -15.16 -25.30 -7.78
CA LEU A 273 -14.33 -24.25 -8.38
C LEU A 273 -14.77 -22.85 -7.93
N VAL A 274 -16.08 -22.58 -7.84
CA VAL A 274 -16.60 -21.31 -7.29
C VAL A 274 -16.20 -21.12 -5.82
N ARG A 275 -16.17 -22.21 -5.03
CA ARG A 275 -15.68 -22.16 -3.65
C ARG A 275 -14.18 -21.83 -3.58
N VAL A 276 -13.35 -22.34 -4.50
CA VAL A 276 -11.92 -21.98 -4.59
C VAL A 276 -11.76 -20.49 -4.86
N ILE A 277 -12.50 -19.94 -5.82
CA ILE A 277 -12.44 -18.50 -6.14
C ILE A 277 -12.81 -17.66 -4.91
N SER A 278 -13.88 -18.03 -4.21
CA SER A 278 -14.31 -17.37 -2.98
C SER A 278 -13.25 -17.49 -1.88
N CYS A 279 -12.63 -18.67 -1.73
CA CYS A 279 -11.55 -18.91 -0.79
C CYS A 279 -10.35 -17.99 -1.05
N PHE A 280 -9.93 -17.85 -2.31
CA PHE A 280 -8.81 -16.97 -2.66
C PHE A 280 -9.12 -15.49 -2.42
N ALA A 281 -10.33 -15.05 -2.77
CA ALA A 281 -10.77 -13.69 -2.48
C ALA A 281 -10.81 -13.40 -0.98
N ILE A 282 -11.30 -14.35 -0.17
CA ILE A 282 -11.31 -14.23 1.29
C ILE A 282 -9.88 -14.23 1.84
N ALA A 283 -9.02 -15.12 1.35
CA ALA A 283 -7.62 -15.23 1.79
C ALA A 283 -6.88 -13.90 1.64
N VAL A 284 -6.97 -13.26 0.47
CA VAL A 284 -6.33 -11.97 0.21
C VAL A 284 -6.92 -10.86 1.09
N ASN A 285 -8.24 -10.83 1.29
CA ASN A 285 -8.88 -9.85 2.16
C ASN A 285 -8.53 -10.04 3.65
N GLU A 286 -8.39 -11.29 4.11
CA GLU A 286 -7.95 -11.61 5.46
C GLU A 286 -6.48 -11.21 5.68
N GLU A 287 -5.60 -11.43 4.69
CA GLU A 287 -4.24 -10.90 4.70
C GLU A 287 -4.24 -9.37 4.73
N ASN A 288 -5.02 -8.71 3.88
CA ASN A 288 -5.15 -7.26 3.88
C ASN A 288 -5.55 -6.73 5.26
N ALA A 289 -6.62 -7.28 5.85
CA ALA A 289 -7.12 -6.89 7.16
C ALA A 289 -6.09 -7.05 8.29
N ALA A 290 -5.13 -7.98 8.13
CA ALA A 290 -4.11 -8.28 9.12
C ALA A 290 -2.76 -7.57 8.90
N MET A 291 -2.72 -6.51 8.08
CA MET A 291 -1.46 -5.87 7.64
C MET A 291 -0.49 -6.85 6.95
N GLY A 292 -1.04 -7.81 6.21
CA GLY A 292 -0.27 -8.63 5.28
C GLY A 292 0.13 -7.85 4.03
N ARG A 293 1.12 -8.38 3.31
CA ARG A 293 1.50 -7.85 1.99
C ARG A 293 0.43 -8.19 0.96
N VAL A 294 -0.07 -7.18 0.28
CA VAL A 294 -1.10 -7.26 -0.76
C VAL A 294 -0.77 -6.35 -1.95
N VAL A 295 -1.55 -6.45 -3.02
CA VAL A 295 -1.50 -5.56 -4.20
C VAL A 295 -2.86 -4.90 -4.35
#